data_AF-W4URL5-F1
#
_entry.id   AF-W4URL5-F1
#
_cell.length_a   1.000
_cell.length_b   1.000
_cell.length_c   1.000
_cell.angle_alpha   90.00
_cell.angle_beta   90.00
_cell.angle_gamma   90.00
#
_symmetry.space_group_name_H-M   'P 1'
#
loop_
_entity.id
_entity.type
_entity.pdbx_description
1 polymer ?
#
loop_
_entity_poly.entity_id
_entity_poly.type
_entity_poly.pdbx_seq_one_letter_code
_entity_poly.pdbx_strand_id
1 'polypeptide(L)'
;MKQLLKYTKFVNGAILTGSLLFTSCTSQFEKWNINPNEVTPDQMEQDNLNTGAYFTQMEKGVFIVGKGADGVGLGGRYQITEMLTGDIFASYMANINTFSYTTYHNDHYALYRDWYNAPFNDAFTNVMQPWKSIVDVTEESSPARAMATVVKVLGMSRITDMYGPIPYTRFGTSIQVPYDSQKDVYYRSSKNWIPPLRRW
;
A
#
# COMPACT_ATOMS: atom_id res chain seq x y z
N MET A 1 61.48 25.38 27.66
CA MET A 1 61.10 23.94 27.72
C MET A 1 59.63 23.68 28.04
N LYS A 2 59.00 24.31 29.06
CA LYS A 2 57.59 24.01 29.43
C LYS A 2 56.54 24.33 28.36
N GLN A 3 56.77 25.35 27.54
CA GLN A 3 55.88 25.73 26.43
C GLN A 3 55.89 24.68 25.30
N LEU A 4 57.07 24.19 24.89
CA LEU A 4 57.24 23.17 23.84
C LEU A 4 56.53 21.85 24.18
N LEU A 5 56.68 21.36 25.42
CA LEU A 5 55.98 20.16 25.92
C LEU A 5 54.44 20.28 25.91
N LYS A 6 53.91 21.50 26.04
CA LYS A 6 52.46 21.77 26.02
C LYS A 6 51.89 21.67 24.61
N TYR A 7 52.63 22.17 23.61
CA TYR A 7 52.27 22.04 22.20
C TYR A 7 52.39 20.59 21.71
N THR A 8 53.42 19.84 22.11
CA THR A 8 53.55 18.42 21.72
C THR A 8 52.40 17.56 22.27
N LYS A 9 51.95 17.82 23.51
CA LYS A 9 50.78 17.14 24.10
C LYS A 9 49.46 17.51 23.39
N PHE A 10 49.30 18.77 22.99
CA PHE A 10 48.12 19.23 22.25
C PHE A 10 48.06 18.65 20.84
N VAL A 11 49.19 18.64 20.12
CA VAL A 11 49.29 18.05 18.77
C VAL A 11 49.06 16.54 18.81
N ASN A 12 49.65 15.82 19.78
CA ASN A 12 49.41 14.38 19.92
C ASN A 12 47.95 14.07 20.28
N GLY A 13 47.29 14.89 21.10
CA GLY A 13 45.87 14.76 21.42
C GLY A 13 44.95 15.04 20.21
N ALA A 14 45.29 16.04 19.40
CA ALA A 14 44.55 16.38 18.18
C ALA A 14 44.70 15.29 17.10
N ILE A 15 45.89 14.71 16.93
CA ILE A 15 46.12 13.59 16.01
C ILE A 15 45.34 12.35 16.46
N LEU A 16 45.35 12.02 17.76
CA LEU A 16 44.61 10.86 18.29
C LEU A 16 43.09 11.02 18.11
N THR A 17 42.56 12.22 18.34
CA THR A 17 41.13 12.53 18.17
C THR A 17 40.72 12.56 16.69
N GLY A 18 41.57 13.09 15.80
CA GLY A 18 41.34 13.09 14.35
C GLY A 18 41.33 11.68 13.77
N SER A 19 42.18 10.78 14.27
CA SER A 19 42.28 9.38 13.82
C SER A 19 40.99 8.57 14.08
N LEU A 20 40.25 8.90 15.15
CA LEU A 20 39.00 8.24 15.53
C LEU A 20 37.79 8.66 14.68
N LEU A 21 37.88 9.77 13.93
CA LEU A 21 36.79 10.26 13.09
C LEU A 21 36.78 9.63 11.68
N PHE A 22 37.88 8.98 11.27
CA PHE A 22 37.98 8.32 9.97
C PHE A 22 37.50 6.86 9.97
N THR A 23 37.12 6.30 11.12
CA THR A 23 36.62 4.91 11.24
C THR A 23 35.10 4.81 11.20
N SER A 24 34.36 5.93 11.15
CA SER A 24 32.89 5.94 11.16
C SER A 24 32.26 5.71 9.79
N CYS A 25 32.98 5.95 8.70
CA CYS A 25 32.53 5.62 7.35
C CYS A 25 32.84 4.15 7.03
N THR A 26 32.09 3.21 7.61
CA THR A 26 32.21 1.81 7.23
C THR A 26 31.48 1.60 5.90
N SER A 27 32.14 1.02 4.90
CA SER A 27 31.52 0.64 3.62
C SER A 27 30.50 -0.50 3.74
N GLN A 28 30.19 -0.92 4.98
CA GLN A 28 29.38 -2.09 5.32
C GLN A 28 27.99 -1.70 5.86
N PHE A 29 27.62 -0.42 5.80
CA PHE A 29 26.32 0.05 6.27
C PHE A 29 25.16 -0.73 5.64
N GLU A 30 25.19 -0.96 4.33
CA GLU A 30 24.19 -1.76 3.63
C GLU A 30 24.12 -3.19 4.18
N LYS A 31 25.26 -3.84 4.41
CA LYS A 31 25.32 -5.21 4.94
C LYS A 31 24.77 -5.33 6.37
N TRP A 32 24.97 -4.30 7.21
CA TRP A 32 24.49 -4.31 8.59
C TRP A 32 23.01 -3.92 8.72
N ASN A 33 22.44 -3.28 7.71
CA ASN A 33 21.02 -2.90 7.66
C ASN A 33 20.15 -3.88 6.87
N ILE A 34 20.72 -5.00 6.41
CA ILE A 34 19.95 -6.10 5.82
C ILE A 34 19.52 -7.03 6.96
N ASN A 35 18.21 -7.13 7.17
CA ASN A 35 17.64 -8.09 8.10
C ASN A 35 17.86 -9.51 7.54
N PRO A 36 18.60 -10.40 8.24
CA PRO A 36 18.91 -11.73 7.73
C PRO A 36 17.68 -12.64 7.60
N ASN A 37 16.52 -12.24 8.14
CA ASN A 37 15.25 -12.95 8.01
C ASN A 37 14.35 -12.38 6.89
N GLU A 38 14.76 -11.27 6.25
CA GLU A 38 14.02 -10.67 5.15
C GLU A 38 14.48 -11.25 3.80
N VAL A 39 13.56 -11.35 2.85
CA VAL A 39 13.84 -11.88 1.52
C VAL A 39 14.71 -10.86 0.76
N THR A 40 15.82 -11.30 0.19
CA THR A 40 16.68 -10.41 -0.63
C THR A 40 16.03 -10.11 -1.98
N PRO A 41 16.39 -8.99 -2.65
CA PRO A 41 15.89 -8.69 -3.99
C PRO A 41 16.08 -9.85 -4.99
N ASP A 42 17.26 -10.48 -4.99
CA ASP A 42 17.57 -11.63 -5.85
C ASP A 42 16.69 -12.85 -5.55
N GLN A 43 16.32 -13.06 -4.28
CA GLN A 43 15.41 -14.13 -3.89
C GLN A 43 13.99 -13.87 -4.35
N MET A 44 13.56 -12.59 -4.41
CA MET A 44 12.24 -12.21 -4.90
C MET A 44 12.04 -12.46 -6.40
N GLU A 45 13.12 -12.62 -7.18
CA GLU A 45 13.05 -13.01 -8.59
C GLU A 45 12.67 -14.48 -8.79
N GLN A 46 12.79 -15.31 -7.75
CA GLN A 46 12.45 -16.73 -7.82
C GLN A 46 10.94 -16.94 -7.71
N ASP A 47 10.44 -17.98 -8.37
CA ASP A 47 9.06 -18.49 -8.24
C ASP A 47 7.96 -17.41 -8.32
N ASN A 48 8.17 -16.39 -9.15
CA ASN A 48 7.27 -15.25 -9.30
C ASN A 48 6.97 -14.49 -7.99
N LEU A 49 7.84 -14.55 -6.97
CA LEU A 49 7.61 -13.89 -5.68
C LEU A 49 7.38 -12.37 -5.83
N ASN A 50 8.07 -11.75 -6.79
CA ASN A 50 7.87 -10.35 -7.20
C ASN A 50 6.46 -9.99 -7.69
N THR A 51 5.60 -10.98 -8.00
CA THR A 51 4.22 -10.73 -8.46
C THR A 51 3.17 -11.50 -7.65
N GLY A 52 3.44 -12.76 -7.28
CA GLY A 52 2.48 -13.63 -6.61
C GLY A 52 2.09 -13.15 -5.21
N ALA A 53 3.04 -12.59 -4.45
CA ALA A 53 2.77 -12.04 -3.12
C ALA A 53 1.80 -10.84 -3.20
N TYR A 54 2.08 -9.90 -4.11
CA TYR A 54 1.21 -8.74 -4.35
C TYR A 54 -0.14 -9.15 -4.92
N PHE A 55 -0.19 -10.14 -5.81
CA PHE A 55 -1.45 -10.61 -6.37
C PHE A 55 -2.35 -11.20 -5.28
N THR A 56 -1.79 -12.04 -4.40
CA THR A 56 -2.50 -12.59 -3.24
C THR A 56 -2.99 -11.49 -2.29
N GLN A 57 -2.19 -10.43 -2.12
CA GLN A 57 -2.60 -9.26 -1.34
C GLN A 57 -3.80 -8.55 -1.99
N MET A 58 -3.79 -8.38 -3.31
CA MET A 58 -4.91 -7.77 -4.04
C MET A 58 -6.20 -8.54 -3.87
N GLU A 59 -6.16 -9.87 -3.98
CA GLU A 59 -7.36 -10.73 -3.82
C GLU A 59 -8.00 -10.55 -2.44
N LYS A 60 -7.18 -10.52 -1.38
CA LYS A 60 -7.62 -10.23 0.00
C LYS A 60 -7.94 -8.74 0.22
N GLY A 61 -7.57 -7.87 -0.71
CA GLY A 61 -7.79 -6.44 -0.67
C GLY A 61 -9.15 -6.02 -1.23
N VAL A 62 -9.73 -6.80 -2.16
CA VAL A 62 -11.07 -6.54 -2.72
C VAL A 62 -12.15 -6.63 -1.65
N PHE A 63 -12.09 -7.69 -0.85
CA PHE A 63 -12.85 -7.87 0.38
C PHE A 63 -11.85 -8.16 1.48
N ILE A 64 -11.77 -7.29 2.48
CA ILE A 64 -10.74 -7.37 3.51
C ILE A 64 -10.96 -8.60 4.40
N VAL A 65 -10.24 -9.69 4.12
CA VAL A 65 -10.38 -10.97 4.82
C VAL A 65 -9.03 -11.58 5.19
N GLY A 66 -9.07 -12.54 6.13
CA GLY A 66 -7.89 -13.29 6.55
C GLY A 66 -7.09 -12.58 7.65
N LYS A 67 -5.76 -12.59 7.51
CA LYS A 67 -4.82 -12.02 8.48
C LYS A 67 -3.95 -10.96 7.80
N GLY A 68 -3.65 -9.89 8.54
CA GLY A 68 -2.67 -8.89 8.16
C GLY A 68 -1.24 -9.44 8.21
N ALA A 69 -0.26 -8.63 7.79
CA ALA A 69 1.15 -8.97 7.85
C ALA A 69 1.65 -9.19 9.29
N ASP A 70 1.00 -8.57 10.27
CA ASP A 70 1.21 -8.74 11.71
C ASP A 70 0.56 -10.01 12.28
N GLY A 71 -0.10 -10.82 11.44
CA GLY A 71 -0.81 -12.02 11.86
C GLY A 71 -2.16 -11.77 12.54
N VAL A 72 -2.58 -10.50 12.67
CA VAL A 72 -3.84 -10.11 13.30
C VAL A 72 -5.00 -10.37 12.34
N GLY A 73 -6.09 -10.93 12.86
CA GLY A 73 -7.29 -11.22 12.07
C GLY A 73 -7.98 -9.93 11.61
N LEU A 74 -8.32 -9.87 10.33
CA LEU A 74 -8.93 -8.69 9.69
C LEU A 74 -10.47 -8.67 9.79
N GLY A 75 -11.08 -9.55 10.60
CA GLY A 75 -12.54 -9.61 10.74
C GLY A 75 -13.17 -8.31 11.24
N GLY A 76 -12.52 -7.59 12.16
CA GLY A 76 -12.96 -6.26 12.58
C GLY A 76 -12.89 -5.23 11.46
N ARG A 77 -11.94 -5.38 10.53
CA ARG A 77 -11.85 -4.51 9.35
C ARG A 77 -12.94 -4.81 8.34
N TYR A 78 -13.19 -6.10 8.06
CA TYR A 78 -14.32 -6.55 7.24
C TYR A 78 -15.66 -6.00 7.75
N GLN A 79 -15.86 -6.06 9.08
CA GLN A 79 -17.05 -5.49 9.71
C GLN A 79 -17.22 -4.01 9.35
N ILE A 80 -16.16 -3.22 9.39
CA ILE A 80 -16.23 -1.79 9.07
C ILE A 80 -16.46 -1.57 7.58
N THR A 81 -15.68 -2.23 6.71
CA THR A 81 -15.66 -1.93 5.28
C THR A 81 -16.83 -2.51 4.50
N GLU A 82 -17.38 -3.64 4.95
CA GLU A 82 -18.53 -4.30 4.31
C GLU A 82 -19.80 -4.10 5.14
N MET A 83 -19.82 -4.67 6.35
CA MET A 83 -21.06 -4.85 7.11
C MET A 83 -21.66 -3.52 7.57
N LEU A 84 -20.85 -2.67 8.20
CA LEU A 84 -21.25 -1.38 8.76
C LEU A 84 -21.25 -0.25 7.72
N THR A 85 -21.08 -0.59 6.45
CA THR A 85 -21.11 0.37 5.34
C THR A 85 -22.12 -0.07 4.29
N GLY A 86 -21.79 -1.00 3.40
CA GLY A 86 -22.67 -1.43 2.31
C GLY A 86 -23.87 -2.24 2.80
N ASP A 87 -23.65 -3.24 3.66
CA ASP A 87 -24.71 -4.22 4.01
C ASP A 87 -25.87 -3.61 4.79
N ILE A 88 -25.60 -2.64 5.67
CA ILE A 88 -26.64 -1.90 6.38
C ILE A 88 -27.55 -1.12 5.42
N PHE A 89 -26.98 -0.48 4.40
CA PHE A 89 -27.75 0.29 3.43
C PHE A 89 -28.47 -0.61 2.43
N ALA A 90 -27.92 -1.80 2.16
CA ALA A 90 -28.56 -2.84 1.37
C ALA A 90 -29.62 -3.67 2.15
N SER A 91 -29.80 -3.40 3.46
CA SER A 91 -30.71 -4.14 4.34
C SER A 91 -30.38 -5.64 4.49
N TYR A 92 -29.13 -6.03 4.28
CA TYR A 92 -28.67 -7.42 4.53
C TYR A 92 -28.37 -7.67 6.00
N MET A 93 -27.93 -6.64 6.71
CA MET A 93 -27.54 -6.70 8.12
C MET A 93 -28.11 -5.50 8.86
N ALA A 94 -28.35 -5.65 10.16
CA ALA A 94 -28.69 -4.54 11.06
C ALA A 94 -27.73 -4.55 12.24
N ASN A 95 -27.35 -3.37 12.71
CA ASN A 95 -26.46 -3.28 13.86
C ASN A 95 -27.23 -3.47 15.16
N ILE A 96 -26.84 -4.46 15.97
CA ILE A 96 -27.43 -4.71 17.29
C ILE A 96 -26.57 -4.19 18.45
N ASN A 97 -25.43 -3.58 18.15
CA ASN A 97 -24.45 -3.14 19.13
C ASN A 97 -24.45 -1.62 19.28
N THR A 98 -24.13 -1.15 20.49
CA THR A 98 -23.87 0.26 20.78
C THR A 98 -22.37 0.44 21.01
N PHE A 99 -21.73 1.36 20.27
CA PHE A 99 -20.30 1.62 20.43
C PHE A 99 -20.05 2.72 21.48
N SER A 100 -19.04 2.54 22.32
CA SER A 100 -18.69 3.50 23.38
C SER A 100 -18.27 4.87 22.87
N TYR A 101 -17.79 4.95 21.62
CA TYR A 101 -17.28 6.16 20.99
C TYR A 101 -18.28 6.84 20.06
N THR A 102 -19.42 6.21 19.77
CA THR A 102 -20.45 6.83 18.92
C THR A 102 -21.84 6.23 19.18
N THR A 103 -22.79 7.09 19.54
CA THR A 103 -24.20 6.71 19.75
C THR A 103 -24.95 6.56 18.42
N TYR A 104 -24.66 7.45 17.47
CA TYR A 104 -25.20 7.40 16.11
C TYR A 104 -24.08 7.08 15.14
N HIS A 105 -24.38 6.31 14.10
CA HIS A 105 -23.41 5.83 13.14
C HIS A 105 -24.08 5.58 11.78
N ASN A 106 -23.41 4.89 10.86
CA ASN A 106 -23.86 4.73 9.48
C ASN A 106 -25.31 4.22 9.37
N ASP A 107 -25.73 3.27 10.22
CA ASP A 107 -27.11 2.74 10.31
C ASP A 107 -28.19 3.82 10.58
N HIS A 108 -27.79 4.97 11.12
CA HIS A 108 -28.64 6.13 11.40
C HIS A 108 -28.43 7.27 10.39
N TYR A 109 -27.72 7.01 9.29
CA TYR A 109 -27.19 8.03 8.35
C TYR A 109 -26.29 9.10 9.00
N ALA A 110 -25.82 8.86 10.22
CA ALA A 110 -24.81 9.67 10.88
C ALA A 110 -23.43 9.07 10.59
N LEU A 111 -22.88 9.39 9.42
CA LEU A 111 -21.68 8.69 8.92
C LEU A 111 -20.47 8.92 9.83
N TYR A 112 -19.96 7.85 10.43
CA TYR A 112 -18.80 7.91 11.33
C TYR A 112 -17.50 7.95 10.51
N ARG A 113 -16.67 8.98 10.74
CA ARG A 113 -15.52 9.33 9.91
C ARG A 113 -14.55 8.18 9.65
N ASP A 114 -14.20 7.44 10.69
CA ASP A 114 -13.19 6.40 10.52
C ASP A 114 -13.74 5.21 9.74
N TRP A 115 -15.06 5.01 9.73
CA TRP A 115 -15.70 3.94 8.96
C TRP A 115 -15.85 4.32 7.50
N TYR A 116 -16.41 5.50 7.19
CA TYR A 116 -16.60 5.88 5.79
C TYR A 116 -15.27 6.18 5.07
N ASN A 117 -14.16 6.43 5.78
CA ASN A 117 -12.84 6.57 5.16
C ASN A 117 -12.12 5.22 4.96
N ALA A 118 -12.49 4.18 5.71
CA ALA A 118 -11.75 2.92 5.71
C ALA A 118 -11.71 2.22 4.34
N PRO A 119 -12.83 2.06 3.61
CA PRO A 119 -12.80 1.39 2.31
C PRO A 119 -11.91 2.07 1.28
N PHE A 120 -11.93 3.42 1.22
CA PHE A 120 -11.03 4.18 0.36
C PHE A 120 -9.56 3.88 0.70
N ASN A 121 -9.17 4.09 1.96
CA ASN A 121 -7.80 3.89 2.40
C ASN A 121 -7.31 2.46 2.18
N ASP A 122 -8.16 1.48 2.46
CA ASP A 122 -7.83 0.07 2.31
C ASP A 122 -7.68 -0.32 0.85
N ALA A 123 -8.55 0.15 -0.05
CA ALA A 123 -8.42 -0.18 -1.47
C ALA A 123 -7.16 0.43 -2.09
N PHE A 124 -6.79 1.65 -1.71
CA PHE A 124 -5.54 2.24 -2.19
C PHE A 124 -4.31 1.49 -1.65
N THR A 125 -4.37 1.02 -0.41
CA THR A 125 -3.26 0.29 0.23
C THR A 125 -3.15 -1.16 -0.24
N ASN A 126 -4.27 -1.86 -0.35
CA ASN A 126 -4.32 -3.32 -0.55
C ASN A 126 -4.67 -3.73 -1.98
N VAL A 127 -5.08 -2.80 -2.85
CA VAL A 127 -5.37 -3.08 -4.27
C VAL A 127 -4.49 -2.24 -5.18
N MET A 128 -4.54 -0.91 -5.07
CA MET A 128 -3.84 -0.03 -6.02
C MET A 128 -2.31 -0.06 -5.87
N GLN A 129 -1.79 -0.05 -4.65
CA GLN A 129 -0.34 -0.19 -4.40
C GLN A 129 0.22 -1.53 -4.91
N PRO A 130 -0.29 -2.71 -4.49
CA PRO A 130 0.22 -3.98 -5.00
C PRO A 130 0.02 -4.15 -6.52
N TRP A 131 -1.06 -3.61 -7.10
CA TRP A 131 -1.21 -3.54 -8.56
C TRP A 131 -0.05 -2.77 -9.20
N LYS A 132 0.32 -1.61 -8.64
CA LYS A 132 1.43 -0.80 -9.13
C LYS A 132 2.76 -1.55 -9.02
N SER A 133 3.01 -2.25 -7.91
CA SER A 133 4.19 -3.10 -7.74
C SER A 133 4.31 -4.16 -8.82
N ILE A 134 3.20 -4.86 -9.16
CA ILE A 134 3.18 -5.85 -10.25
C ILE A 134 3.45 -5.18 -11.60
N VAL A 135 2.78 -4.05 -11.87
CA VAL A 135 2.91 -3.29 -13.12
C VAL A 135 4.35 -2.81 -13.31
N ASP A 136 5.06 -2.40 -12.26
CA ASP A 136 6.41 -1.85 -12.39
C ASP A 136 7.47 -2.88 -12.77
N VAL A 137 7.23 -4.16 -12.45
CA VAL A 137 8.17 -5.26 -12.71
C VAL A 137 7.74 -6.17 -13.86
N THR A 138 6.69 -5.79 -14.60
CA THR A 138 6.13 -6.61 -15.70
C THR A 138 5.99 -5.83 -17.00
N GLU A 139 6.13 -6.55 -18.12
CA GLU A 139 5.82 -6.06 -19.46
C GLU A 139 4.31 -5.93 -19.68
N GLU A 140 3.87 -5.11 -20.64
CA GLU A 140 2.43 -4.87 -20.91
C GLU A 140 1.70 -6.16 -21.33
N SER A 141 2.40 -7.06 -22.02
CA SER A 141 1.89 -8.37 -22.43
C SER A 141 1.92 -9.44 -21.32
N SER A 142 2.35 -9.10 -20.10
CA SER A 142 2.47 -10.06 -19.01
C SER A 142 1.09 -10.57 -18.54
N PRO A 143 0.89 -11.90 -18.46
CA PRO A 143 -0.31 -12.47 -17.86
C PRO A 143 -0.53 -12.03 -16.41
N ALA A 144 0.54 -11.86 -15.62
CA ALA A 144 0.45 -11.40 -14.24
C ALA A 144 -0.11 -9.97 -14.16
N ARG A 145 0.32 -9.08 -15.07
CA ARG A 145 -0.20 -7.72 -15.18
C ARG A 145 -1.67 -7.70 -15.60
N ALA A 146 -2.04 -8.54 -16.56
CA ALA A 146 -3.42 -8.67 -17.01
C ALA A 146 -4.34 -9.13 -15.86
N MET A 147 -3.94 -10.19 -15.15
CA MET A 147 -4.67 -10.70 -13.98
C MET A 147 -4.77 -9.67 -12.85
N ALA A 148 -3.66 -9.02 -12.50
CA ALA A 148 -3.68 -7.94 -11.50
C ALA A 148 -4.61 -6.80 -11.93
N THR A 149 -4.65 -6.47 -13.22
CA THR A 149 -5.54 -5.42 -13.73
C THR A 149 -7.02 -5.81 -13.62
N VAL A 150 -7.36 -7.09 -13.78
CA VAL A 150 -8.72 -7.59 -13.50
C VAL A 150 -9.11 -7.37 -12.04
N VAL A 151 -8.23 -7.76 -11.11
CA VAL A 151 -8.48 -7.58 -9.67
C VAL A 151 -8.55 -6.10 -9.29
N LYS A 152 -7.71 -5.24 -9.89
CA LYS A 152 -7.82 -3.78 -9.76
C LYS A 152 -9.19 -3.28 -10.19
N VAL A 153 -9.69 -3.71 -11.35
CA VAL A 153 -10.99 -3.23 -11.84
C VAL A 153 -12.10 -3.64 -10.87
N LEU A 154 -12.12 -4.89 -10.41
CA LEU A 154 -13.10 -5.36 -9.43
C LEU A 154 -13.02 -4.59 -8.10
N GLY A 155 -11.82 -4.42 -7.56
CA GLY A 155 -11.62 -3.70 -6.29
C GLY A 155 -12.04 -2.24 -6.40
N MET A 156 -11.61 -1.55 -7.46
CA MET A 156 -11.83 -0.11 -7.60
C MET A 156 -13.22 0.25 -8.15
N SER A 157 -13.93 -0.67 -8.83
CA SER A 157 -15.33 -0.42 -9.20
C SER A 157 -16.19 -0.22 -7.96
N ARG A 158 -15.98 -1.04 -6.92
CA ARG A 158 -16.66 -0.91 -5.62
C ARG A 158 -16.40 0.47 -4.99
N ILE A 159 -15.17 0.96 -5.09
CA ILE A 159 -14.78 2.25 -4.50
C ILE A 159 -15.39 3.42 -5.27
N THR A 160 -15.34 3.41 -6.61
CA THR A 160 -15.98 4.47 -7.39
C THR A 160 -17.50 4.45 -7.26
N ASP A 161 -18.12 3.28 -7.05
CA ASP A 161 -19.56 3.18 -6.77
C ASP A 161 -19.93 3.79 -5.42
N MET A 162 -19.02 3.70 -4.43
CA MET A 162 -19.26 4.24 -3.10
C MET A 162 -19.00 5.74 -2.98
N TYR A 163 -17.99 6.28 -3.69
CA TYR A 163 -17.57 7.68 -3.55
C TYR A 163 -17.78 8.54 -4.80
N GLY A 164 -18.07 7.95 -5.96
CA GLY A 164 -18.07 8.65 -7.24
C GLY A 164 -16.63 8.85 -7.75
N PRO A 165 -16.17 10.09 -8.00
CA PRO A 165 -14.81 10.35 -8.47
C PRO A 165 -13.73 9.77 -7.56
N ILE A 166 -12.68 9.20 -8.14
CA ILE A 166 -11.53 8.63 -7.40
C ILE A 166 -10.22 8.81 -8.19
N PRO A 167 -9.05 8.80 -7.54
CA PRO A 167 -7.77 8.63 -8.23
C PRO A 167 -7.68 7.27 -8.93
N TYR A 168 -7.54 7.23 -10.25
CA TYR A 168 -7.54 5.95 -10.98
C TYR A 168 -6.50 5.84 -12.10
N THR A 169 -6.53 6.77 -13.06
CA THR A 169 -5.70 6.74 -14.26
C THR A 169 -4.28 7.26 -14.01
N ARG A 170 -4.14 8.21 -13.09
CA ARG A 170 -2.87 8.86 -12.73
C ARG A 170 -2.27 8.34 -11.43
N PHE A 171 -2.81 7.26 -10.87
CA PHE A 171 -2.29 6.72 -9.61
C PHE A 171 -0.80 6.34 -9.72
N GLY A 172 -0.01 6.74 -8.72
CA GLY A 172 1.42 6.43 -8.65
C GLY A 172 2.33 7.36 -9.46
N THR A 173 1.81 8.43 -10.08
CA THR A 173 2.66 9.42 -10.79
C THR A 173 3.15 10.56 -9.89
N SER A 174 2.45 10.83 -8.79
CA SER A 174 2.78 11.88 -7.80
C SER A 174 2.08 11.59 -6.47
N ILE A 175 2.49 12.29 -5.41
CA ILE A 175 1.88 12.17 -4.06
C ILE A 175 0.41 12.60 -4.08
N GLN A 176 0.10 13.68 -4.82
CA GLN A 176 -1.25 14.16 -5.04
C GLN A 176 -1.57 14.06 -6.52
N VAL A 177 -2.69 13.41 -6.84
CA VAL A 177 -3.14 13.19 -8.21
C VAL A 177 -4.58 13.68 -8.34
N PRO A 178 -4.96 14.30 -9.47
CA PRO A 178 -6.34 14.68 -9.70
C PRO A 178 -7.24 13.44 -9.77
N TYR A 179 -8.47 13.60 -9.29
CA TYR A 179 -9.48 12.56 -9.36
C TYR A 179 -9.98 12.42 -10.81
N ASP A 180 -10.25 11.18 -11.21
CA ASP A 180 -10.99 10.89 -12.43
C ASP A 180 -12.48 10.93 -12.11
N SER A 181 -13.31 11.41 -13.04
CA SER A 181 -14.76 11.29 -12.88
C SER A 181 -15.18 9.82 -12.86
N GLN A 182 -16.28 9.47 -12.18
CA GLN A 182 -16.78 8.09 -12.17
C GLN A 182 -16.98 7.54 -13.60
N LYS A 183 -17.46 8.39 -14.52
CA LYS A 183 -17.57 8.06 -15.95
C LYS A 183 -16.22 7.67 -16.56
N ASP A 184 -15.17 8.44 -16.28
CA ASP A 184 -13.82 8.17 -16.80
C ASP A 184 -13.20 6.92 -16.17
N VAL A 185 -13.48 6.64 -14.90
CA VAL A 185 -13.08 5.39 -14.23
C VAL A 185 -13.70 4.19 -14.95
N TYR A 186 -15.00 4.22 -15.23
CA TYR A 186 -15.68 3.15 -15.96
C TYR A 186 -15.22 3.03 -17.42
N TYR A 187 -15.02 4.15 -18.10
CA TYR A 187 -14.51 4.16 -19.47
C TYR A 187 -13.08 3.61 -19.56
N ARG A 188 -12.21 3.93 -18.58
CA ARG A 188 -10.89 3.33 -18.50
C ARG A 188 -10.97 1.85 -18.16
N SER A 189 -11.80 1.47 -17.19
CA SER A 189 -11.97 0.07 -16.77
C SER A 189 -12.37 -0.80 -17.95
N SER A 190 -13.41 -0.41 -18.71
CA SER A 190 -13.88 -1.14 -19.90
C SER A 190 -12.82 -1.29 -20.99
N LYS A 191 -11.96 -0.28 -21.22
CA LYS A 191 -10.82 -0.39 -22.14
C LYS A 191 -9.78 -1.43 -21.71
N ASN A 192 -9.64 -1.72 -20.42
CA ASN A 192 -8.73 -2.76 -19.95
C ASN A 192 -9.28 -4.17 -20.23
N TRP A 193 -10.60 -4.32 -20.43
CA TRP A 193 -11.26 -5.60 -20.74
C TRP A 193 -11.38 -5.87 -22.24
N ILE A 194 -11.64 -4.82 -23.01
CA ILE A 194 -11.89 -4.93 -24.44
C ILE A 194 -10.59 -4.56 -25.15
N PRO A 195 -9.80 -5.53 -25.67
CA PRO A 195 -8.68 -5.19 -26.54
C PRO A 195 -9.22 -4.31 -27.67
N PRO A 196 -8.43 -3.34 -28.18
CA PRO A 196 -8.89 -2.49 -29.26
C PRO A 196 -9.43 -3.39 -30.36
N LEU A 197 -10.74 -3.29 -30.63
CA LEU A 197 -11.40 -4.06 -31.67
C LEU A 197 -10.56 -3.88 -32.92
N ARG A 198 -9.80 -4.91 -33.30
CA ARG A 198 -9.14 -4.92 -34.60
C ARG A 198 -10.29 -4.77 -35.59
N ARG A 199 -10.38 -3.60 -36.22
CA ARG A 199 -11.10 -3.50 -37.49
C ARG A 199 -10.38 -4.48 -38.39
N TRP A 200 -11.01 -5.63 -38.59
CA TRP A 200 -10.75 -6.48 -39.73
C TRP A 200 -11.09 -5.71 -41.00
#